data_AF-A0A2E5TR79-F1
#
_entry.id   AF-A0A2E5TR79-F1
#
_cell.length_a   1.000
_cell.length_b   1.000
_cell.length_c   1.000
_cell.angle_alpha   90.00
_cell.angle_beta   90.00
_cell.angle_gamma   90.00
#
_symmetry.space_group_name_H-M   'P 1'
#
loop_
_entity.id
_entity.type
_entity.pdbx_description
1 polymer ?
#
loop_
_entity_poly.entity_id
_entity_poly.type
_entity_poly.pdbx_seq_one_letter_code
_entity_poly.pdbx_strand_id
1 'polypeptide(L)'
;MNKYGMIIACFVLSLFSVTVAQNSDDILFYPVDNKLEKAIYKATKKHALFSYNIANITTPGFEPILYPEDQAELNAIIPNNSELREKVLLEHMSSSMARNRNLQASYLTIYKKRFDTYRQIATMGKR
;
A
#
# COMPACT_ATOMS: atom_id res chain seq x y z
N MET A 1 -55.76 29.79 -11.21
CA MET A 1 -54.54 29.07 -10.77
C MET A 1 -54.71 28.69 -9.30
N ASN A 2 -54.73 27.40 -9.00
CA ASN A 2 -55.22 26.88 -7.73
C ASN A 2 -54.08 26.90 -6.69
N LYS A 3 -54.22 27.71 -5.63
CA LYS A 3 -53.17 27.98 -4.61
C LYS A 3 -52.60 26.71 -3.96
N TYR A 4 -53.41 25.64 -3.91
CA TYR A 4 -53.03 24.34 -3.37
C TYR A 4 -52.05 23.55 -4.27
N GLY A 5 -52.07 23.76 -5.58
CA GLY A 5 -51.16 23.07 -6.51
C GLY A 5 -49.70 23.52 -6.36
N MET A 6 -49.49 24.78 -5.99
CA MET A 6 -48.14 25.33 -5.78
C MET A 6 -47.50 24.84 -4.47
N ILE A 7 -48.32 24.62 -3.43
CA ILE A 7 -47.86 24.12 -2.12
C ILE A 7 -47.45 22.64 -2.23
N ILE A 8 -48.22 21.83 -2.96
CA ILE A 8 -47.90 20.42 -3.20
C ILE A 8 -46.60 20.30 -4.03
N ALA A 9 -46.44 21.13 -5.06
CA ALA A 9 -45.21 21.16 -5.85
C ALA A 9 -43.96 21.52 -5.01
N CYS A 10 -44.08 22.48 -4.08
CA CYS A 10 -42.98 22.85 -3.18
C CYS A 10 -42.65 21.73 -2.17
N PHE A 11 -43.65 21.01 -1.67
CA PHE A 11 -43.44 19.91 -0.72
C PHE A 11 -42.77 18.69 -1.37
N VAL A 12 -43.10 18.40 -2.64
CA VAL A 12 -42.46 17.33 -3.43
C VAL A 12 -41.01 17.70 -3.80
N LEU A 13 -40.73 18.98 -4.10
CA LEU A 13 -39.37 19.47 -4.35
C LEU A 13 -38.49 19.47 -3.09
N SER A 14 -39.05 19.70 -1.90
CA SER A 14 -38.29 19.62 -0.65
C SER A 14 -37.94 18.18 -0.22
N LEU A 15 -38.74 17.18 -0.63
CA LEU A 15 -38.46 15.77 -0.34
C LEU A 15 -37.35 15.18 -1.23
N PHE A 16 -37.13 15.75 -2.42
CA PHE A 16 -36.04 15.34 -3.32
C PHE A 16 -34.65 15.86 -2.90
N SER A 17 -34.57 16.79 -1.95
CA SER A 17 -33.30 17.42 -1.57
C SER A 17 -32.56 16.71 -0.42
N VAL A 18 -33.09 15.60 0.13
CA VAL A 18 -32.52 14.97 1.34
C VAL A 18 -31.69 13.71 1.03
N THR A 19 -31.57 13.27 -0.23
CA THR A 19 -30.75 12.09 -0.58
C THR A 19 -29.35 12.46 -1.06
N VAL A 20 -28.65 13.35 -0.36
CA VAL A 20 -27.19 13.42 -0.40
C VAL A 20 -26.68 13.27 1.03
N ALA A 21 -27.00 12.11 1.62
CA ALA A 21 -26.18 11.57 2.69
C ALA A 21 -24.82 11.24 2.06
N GLN A 22 -23.90 12.22 2.08
CA GLN A 22 -22.51 11.98 1.77
C GLN A 22 -22.02 10.89 2.72
N ASN A 23 -21.58 9.77 2.16
CA ASN A 23 -20.90 8.71 2.89
C ASN A 23 -19.67 9.33 3.57
N SER A 24 -19.81 9.74 4.83
CA SER A 24 -18.78 10.42 5.62
C SER A 24 -17.55 9.55 5.91
N ASP A 25 -17.65 8.25 5.67
CA ASP A 25 -16.54 7.30 5.83
C ASP A 25 -15.49 7.42 4.71
N ASP A 26 -15.89 7.88 3.51
CA ASP A 26 -14.98 8.01 2.36
C ASP A 26 -14.08 9.27 2.46
N ILE A 27 -14.47 10.23 3.32
CA ILE A 27 -13.65 11.41 3.64
C ILE A 27 -12.54 11.06 4.65
N LEU A 28 -12.76 10.04 5.49
CA LEU A 28 -11.85 9.62 6.55
C LEU A 28 -10.73 8.70 6.05
N PHE A 29 -10.96 7.92 4.99
CA PHE A 29 -9.97 7.01 4.42
C PHE A 29 -9.66 7.40 2.97
N TYR A 30 -8.73 8.35 2.79
CA TYR A 30 -8.31 8.74 1.44
C TYR A 30 -7.76 7.51 0.69
N PRO A 31 -8.10 7.31 -0.60
CA PRO A 31 -7.59 6.19 -1.41
C PRO A 31 -6.06 6.06 -1.44
N VAL A 32 -5.37 7.18 -1.18
CA VAL A 32 -3.91 7.25 -1.06
C VAL A 32 -3.39 6.51 0.18
N ASP A 33 -4.12 6.54 1.30
CA ASP A 33 -3.73 5.87 2.54
C ASP A 33 -3.77 4.35 2.36
N ASN A 34 -4.82 3.82 1.73
CA ASN A 34 -4.92 2.40 1.36
C ASN A 34 -3.80 1.97 0.40
N LYS A 35 -3.45 2.81 -0.60
CA LYS A 35 -2.29 2.54 -1.48
C LYS A 35 -0.99 2.50 -0.70
N LEU A 36 -0.82 3.38 0.29
CA LEU A 36 0.38 3.46 1.11
C LEU A 36 0.50 2.25 2.05
N GLU A 37 -0.60 1.83 2.68
CA GLU A 37 -0.66 0.62 3.50
C GLU A 37 -0.34 -0.63 2.67
N LYS A 38 -0.91 -0.75 1.47
CA LYS A 38 -0.58 -1.83 0.53
C LYS A 38 0.91 -1.81 0.14
N ALA A 39 1.50 -0.64 -0.07
CA ALA A 39 2.92 -0.52 -0.39
C ALA A 39 3.82 -0.93 0.79
N ILE A 40 3.48 -0.53 2.02
CA ILE A 40 4.17 -0.95 3.25
C ILE A 40 4.06 -2.48 3.41
N TYR A 41 2.86 -3.04 3.22
CA TYR A 41 2.63 -4.47 3.30
C TYR A 41 3.44 -5.24 2.25
N LYS A 42 3.40 -4.80 0.97
CA LYS A 42 4.18 -5.43 -0.11
C LYS A 42 5.67 -5.41 0.20
N ALA A 43 6.21 -4.27 0.64
CA ALA A 43 7.62 -4.16 1.00
C ALA A 43 7.96 -5.10 2.17
N THR A 44 7.16 -5.11 3.23
CA THR A 44 7.39 -5.98 4.40
C THR A 44 7.37 -7.46 4.01
N LYS A 45 6.39 -7.88 3.20
CA LYS A 45 6.28 -9.25 2.69
C LYS A 45 7.52 -9.66 1.87
N LYS A 46 7.99 -8.78 1.01
CA LYS A 46 9.20 -9.01 0.20
C LYS A 46 10.45 -9.15 1.06
N HIS A 47 10.57 -8.35 2.12
CA HIS A 47 11.67 -8.46 3.07
C HIS A 47 11.64 -9.82 3.79
N ALA A 48 10.48 -10.24 4.28
CA ALA A 48 10.31 -11.54 4.94
C ALA A 48 10.65 -12.71 4.01
N LEU A 49 10.25 -12.65 2.74
CA LEU A 49 10.57 -13.68 1.75
C LEU A 49 12.07 -13.81 1.53
N PHE A 50 12.77 -12.68 1.36
CA PHE A 50 14.23 -12.70 1.18
C PHE A 50 14.95 -13.19 2.44
N SER A 51 14.53 -12.77 3.63
CA SER A 51 15.08 -13.29 4.88
C SER A 51 14.90 -14.80 5.00
N TYR A 52 13.72 -15.32 4.63
CA TYR A 52 13.47 -16.76 4.59
C TYR A 52 14.40 -17.47 3.60
N ASN A 53 14.56 -16.95 2.39
CA ASN A 53 15.43 -17.56 1.40
C ASN A 53 16.90 -17.56 1.84
N ILE A 54 17.39 -16.46 2.40
CA ILE A 54 18.77 -16.33 2.88
C ILE A 54 19.03 -17.30 4.03
N ALA A 55 18.11 -17.41 4.98
CA ALA A 55 18.26 -18.31 6.13
C ALA A 55 18.31 -19.79 5.72
N ASN A 56 17.73 -20.15 4.58
CA ASN A 56 17.64 -21.53 4.10
C ASN A 56 18.55 -21.81 2.90
N ILE A 57 19.39 -20.86 2.46
CA ILE A 57 20.13 -20.99 1.20
C ILE A 57 21.12 -22.15 1.20
N THR A 58 21.69 -22.47 2.37
CA THR A 58 22.63 -23.59 2.55
C THR A 58 21.94 -24.93 2.80
N THR A 59 20.60 -24.96 2.84
CA THR A 59 19.83 -26.19 3.10
C THR A 59 19.84 -27.07 1.84
N PRO A 60 20.28 -28.34 1.92
CA PRO A 60 20.32 -29.21 0.75
C PRO A 60 18.94 -29.37 0.09
N GLY A 61 18.87 -29.15 -1.23
CA GLY A 61 17.64 -29.26 -2.01
C GLY A 61 16.64 -28.11 -1.82
N PHE A 62 17.03 -27.02 -1.14
CA PHE A 62 16.19 -25.84 -1.02
C PHE A 62 16.18 -25.02 -2.32
N GLU A 63 14.99 -24.66 -2.78
CA GLU A 63 14.79 -23.77 -3.93
C GLU A 63 14.25 -22.41 -3.45
N PRO A 64 15.02 -21.32 -3.63
CA PRO A 64 14.62 -19.98 -3.23
C PRO A 64 13.38 -19.50 -4.00
N ILE A 65 12.41 -18.95 -3.28
CA ILE A 65 11.17 -18.43 -3.88
C ILE A 65 11.36 -16.94 -4.16
N LEU A 66 11.30 -16.54 -5.42
CA LEU A 66 11.44 -15.14 -5.84
C LEU A 66 10.15 -14.61 -6.45
N TYR A 67 9.95 -13.29 -6.39
CA TYR A 67 8.93 -12.66 -7.19
C TYR A 67 9.32 -12.68 -8.67
N PRO A 68 8.36 -12.67 -9.61
CA PRO A 68 8.64 -12.65 -11.04
C PRO A 68 9.60 -11.51 -11.45
N GLU A 69 9.44 -10.32 -10.87
CA GLU A 69 10.34 -9.19 -11.12
C GLU A 69 11.79 -9.47 -10.71
N ASP A 70 12.01 -10.09 -9.55
CA ASP A 70 13.35 -10.37 -9.03
C ASP A 70 13.99 -11.54 -9.78
N GLN A 71 13.17 -12.52 -10.19
CA GLN A 71 13.64 -13.63 -11.02
C GLN A 71 14.11 -13.12 -12.40
N ALA A 72 13.40 -12.16 -12.99
CA ALA A 72 13.79 -11.55 -14.25
C ALA A 72 15.09 -10.72 -14.10
N GLU A 73 15.21 -9.91 -13.03
CA GLU A 73 16.44 -9.17 -12.70
C GLU A 73 17.64 -10.13 -12.54
N LEU A 74 17.48 -11.23 -11.80
CA LEU A 74 18.53 -12.22 -11.60
C LEU A 74 18.96 -12.92 -12.89
N ASN A 75 17.98 -13.33 -13.72
CA ASN A 75 18.25 -14.00 -15.00
C ASN A 75 18.94 -13.08 -16.01
N ALA A 76 18.77 -11.76 -15.89
CA ALA A 76 19.48 -10.77 -16.69
C ALA A 76 20.96 -10.62 -16.28
N ILE A 77 21.30 -10.94 -15.02
CA ILE A 77 22.67 -10.85 -14.50
C ILE A 77 23.44 -12.14 -14.78
N ILE A 78 22.83 -13.30 -14.58
CA ILE A 78 23.52 -14.59 -14.68
C ILE A 78 22.61 -15.70 -15.24
N PRO A 79 23.11 -16.52 -16.19
CA PRO A 79 22.36 -17.68 -16.69
C PRO A 79 22.09 -18.72 -15.59
N ASN A 80 21.04 -19.53 -15.80
CA ASN A 80 20.54 -20.50 -14.81
C ASN A 80 21.54 -21.59 -14.42
N ASN A 81 22.46 -21.95 -15.31
CA ASN A 81 23.35 -23.09 -15.13
C ASN A 81 24.76 -22.68 -14.66
N SER A 82 24.92 -21.49 -14.08
CA SER A 82 26.23 -21.02 -13.60
C SER A 82 26.50 -21.48 -12.18
N GLU A 83 27.72 -21.95 -11.92
CA GLU A 83 28.22 -22.30 -10.57
C GLU A 83 28.18 -21.11 -9.60
N LEU A 84 28.25 -19.87 -10.11
CA LEU A 84 28.24 -18.66 -9.29
C LEU A 84 26.83 -18.18 -8.92
N ARG A 85 25.79 -18.86 -9.39
CA ARG A 85 24.40 -18.40 -9.27
C ARG A 85 23.95 -18.25 -7.83
N GLU A 86 24.34 -19.15 -6.93
CA GLU A 86 23.98 -19.07 -5.51
C GLU A 86 24.56 -17.82 -4.84
N LYS A 87 25.83 -17.51 -5.12
CA LYS A 87 26.50 -16.33 -4.58
C LYS A 87 25.87 -15.03 -5.11
N VAL A 88 25.64 -14.98 -6.42
CA VAL A 88 24.99 -13.82 -7.06
C VAL A 88 23.56 -13.64 -6.55
N LEU A 89 22.83 -14.74 -6.34
CA LEU A 89 21.49 -14.72 -5.74
C LEU A 89 21.52 -14.13 -4.32
N LEU A 90 22.47 -14.56 -3.48
CA LEU A 90 22.61 -14.05 -2.13
C LEU A 90 22.92 -12.54 -2.11
N GLU A 91 23.84 -12.09 -2.96
CA GLU A 91 24.18 -10.67 -3.12
C GLU A 91 22.99 -9.87 -3.64
N HIS A 92 22.28 -10.39 -4.64
CA HIS A 92 21.07 -9.78 -5.18
C HIS A 92 19.99 -9.61 -4.11
N MET A 93 19.68 -10.67 -3.35
CA MET A 93 18.67 -10.61 -2.28
C MET A 93 19.08 -9.62 -1.18
N SER A 94 20.36 -9.60 -0.80
CA SER A 94 20.89 -8.67 0.21
C SER A 94 20.78 -7.22 -0.23
N SER A 95 21.19 -6.91 -1.46
CA SER A 95 21.04 -5.58 -2.06
C SER A 95 19.57 -5.17 -2.18
N SER A 96 18.72 -6.09 -2.64
CA SER A 96 17.29 -5.86 -2.79
C SER A 96 16.59 -5.63 -1.45
N MET A 97 17.01 -6.32 -0.39
CA MET A 97 16.54 -6.06 0.97
C MET A 97 16.93 -4.66 1.46
N ALA A 98 18.15 -4.20 1.19
CA ALA A 98 18.57 -2.85 1.56
C ALA A 98 17.74 -1.78 0.84
N ARG A 99 17.52 -1.94 -0.47
CA ARG A 99 16.63 -1.08 -1.27
C ARG A 99 15.22 -1.07 -0.70
N ASN A 100 14.68 -2.25 -0.40
CA ASN A 100 13.33 -2.43 0.11
C ASN A 100 13.14 -1.88 1.53
N ARG A 101 14.16 -1.97 2.40
CA ARG A 101 14.17 -1.34 3.73
C ARG A 101 14.01 0.18 3.61
N ASN A 102 14.74 0.81 2.69
CA ASN A 102 14.66 2.25 2.47
C ASN A 102 13.27 2.67 1.96
N LEU A 103 12.67 1.88 1.06
CA LEU A 103 11.30 2.10 0.58
C LEU A 103 10.28 1.98 1.72
N GLN A 104 10.36 0.90 2.51
CA GLN A 104 9.46 0.68 3.64
C GLN A 104 9.55 1.83 4.66
N ALA A 105 10.76 2.25 5.01
CA ALA A 105 10.98 3.38 5.93
C ALA A 105 10.38 4.68 5.39
N SER A 106 10.53 4.93 4.08
CA SER A 106 9.97 6.11 3.42
C SER A 106 8.43 6.09 3.44
N TYR A 107 7.82 4.96 3.08
CA TYR A 107 6.36 4.82 3.11
C TYR A 107 5.79 4.98 4.52
N LEU A 108 6.43 4.37 5.52
CA LEU A 108 6.01 4.50 6.92
C LEU A 108 6.12 5.95 7.41
N THR A 109 7.16 6.69 6.99
CA THR A 109 7.34 8.10 7.33
C THR A 109 6.22 8.95 6.75
N ILE A 110 5.85 8.73 5.49
CA ILE A 110 4.73 9.44 4.84
C ILE A 110 3.42 9.13 5.57
N TYR A 111 3.20 7.86 5.91
CA TYR A 111 1.98 7.41 6.60
C TYR A 111 1.83 8.09 7.96
N LYS A 112 2.89 8.08 8.77
CA LYS A 112 2.92 8.77 10.07
C LYS A 112 2.64 10.25 9.94
N LYS A 113 3.29 10.93 9.00
CA LYS A 113 3.09 12.38 8.77
C LYS A 113 1.64 12.72 8.38
N ARG A 114 0.98 11.87 7.59
CA ARG A 114 -0.44 12.05 7.24
C ARG A 114 -1.33 11.88 8.46
N PHE A 115 -1.10 10.83 9.25
CA PHE A 115 -1.82 10.62 10.50
C PHE A 115 -1.66 11.80 11.47
N ASP A 116 -0.44 12.32 11.62
CA ASP A 116 -0.18 13.51 12.45
C ASP A 116 -0.94 14.74 11.95
N THR A 117 -1.03 14.91 10.62
CA THR A 117 -1.80 15.99 9.99
C THR A 117 -3.30 15.84 10.30
N TYR A 118 -3.86 14.64 10.16
CA TYR A 118 -5.26 14.37 10.51
C TYR A 118 -5.53 14.64 12.00
N ARG A 119 -4.63 14.20 12.87
CA ARG A 119 -4.71 14.47 14.31
C ARG A 119 -4.71 15.98 14.59
N GLN A 120 -3.81 16.73 13.96
CA GLN A 120 -3.72 18.18 14.13
C GLN A 120 -5.03 18.86 13.70
N ILE A 121 -5.55 18.55 12.52
CA ILE A 121 -6.82 19.09 12.00
C ILE A 121 -7.97 18.77 12.97
N ALA A 122 -8.07 17.51 13.43
CA ALA A 122 -9.11 17.10 14.38
C ALA A 122 -9.02 17.84 15.72
N THR A 123 -7.82 18.19 16.17
CA THR A 123 -7.60 18.95 17.42
C THR A 123 -7.77 20.47 17.27
N MET A 124 -7.65 21.03 16.06
CA MET A 124 -7.74 22.49 15.84
C MET A 124 -9.12 23.07 16.18
N GLY A 125 -10.19 22.27 16.17
CA GLY A 125 -11.53 22.68 16.58
C GLY A 125 -11.83 22.55 18.08
N LYS A 126 -10.91 21.99 18.88
CA LYS A 126 -11.04 21.89 20.34
C LYS A 126 -10.27 23.04 21.01
N ARG A 127 -10.82 24.25 20.95
CA ARG A 127 -10.48 25.36 21.86
C ARG A 127 -11.77 25.99 22.35
#